data_AF-A0A424HY16-F1
#
_entry.id   AF-A0A424HY16-F1
#
_cell.length_a   1.000
_cell.length_b   1.000
_cell.length_c   1.000
_cell.angle_alpha   90.00
_cell.angle_beta   90.00
_cell.angle_gamma   90.00
#
_symmetry.space_group_name_H-M   'P 1'
#
loop_
_entity.id
_entity.type
_entity.pdbx_description
1 polymer ?
#
loop_
_entity_poly.entity_id
_entity_poly.type
_entity_poly.pdbx_seq_one_letter_code
_entity_poly.pdbx_strand_id
1 'polypeptide(L)' 'MPNGWFIQVVFLEGSARDHKAPSLAQVADVDTGVIRWVNADCIEQILMPITSEFARV' A
#
# COMPACT_ATOMS: atom_id res chain seq x y z
N MET A 1 -5.35 18.67 11.19
CA MET A 1 -5.73 17.40 10.53
C MET A 1 -5.06 16.29 11.31
N PRO A 2 -5.73 15.18 11.68
CA PRO A 2 -5.10 14.16 12.50
C PRO A 2 -3.85 13.67 11.77
N ASN A 3 -2.78 13.47 12.54
CA ASN A 3 -1.38 13.48 12.10
C ASN A 3 -0.97 12.19 11.36
N GLY A 4 -1.76 11.78 10.36
CA GLY A 4 -1.51 10.61 9.53
C GLY A 4 -0.55 10.95 8.39
N TRP A 5 0.44 10.09 8.18
CA TRP A 5 1.35 10.21 7.05
C TRP A 5 0.67 9.63 5.81
N PHE A 6 0.71 10.37 4.69
CA PHE A 6 0.17 9.88 3.43
C PHE A 6 1.23 9.04 2.71
N ILE A 7 0.88 7.79 2.41
CA ILE A 7 1.76 6.84 1.75
C ILE A 7 1.12 6.33 0.46
N GLN A 8 1.93 6.22 -0.59
CA GLN A 8 1.54 5.63 -1.86
C GLN A 8 2.09 4.21 -1.96
N VAL A 9 1.24 3.23 -2.23
CA VAL A 9 1.67 1.85 -2.50
C VAL A 9 2.32 1.79 -3.88
N VAL A 10 3.57 1.36 -3.92
CA VAL A 10 4.36 1.20 -5.16
C VAL A 10 4.32 -0.24 -5.64
N PHE A 11 4.44 -1.19 -4.71
CA PHE A 11 4.49 -2.61 -5.02
C PHE A 11 3.90 -3.45 -3.88
N LEU A 12 3.17 -4.51 -4.22
CA LEU A 12 2.68 -5.52 -3.28
C LEU A 12 3.33 -6.86 -3.62
N GLU A 13 4.02 -7.42 -2.64
CA GLU A 13 4.58 -8.76 -2.71
C GLU A 13 3.59 -9.77 -2.14
N GLY A 14 3.31 -10.81 -2.92
CA GLY A 14 2.48 -11.94 -2.51
C GLY A 14 3.27 -12.97 -1.70
N SER A 15 2.65 -13.51 -0.66
CA SER A 15 3.26 -14.44 0.28
C SER A 15 3.82 -15.69 -0.39
N ALA A 16 4.91 -16.22 0.16
CA ALA A 16 5.51 -17.47 -0.30
C ALA A 16 4.55 -18.68 -0.25
N ARG A 17 3.55 -18.65 0.65
CA ARG A 17 2.55 -19.73 0.80
C ARG A 17 1.34 -19.56 -0.10
N ASP A 18 1.01 -18.32 -0.46
CA ASP A 18 -0.08 -17.99 -1.37
C ASP A 18 0.23 -16.66 -2.05
N HIS A 19 0.51 -16.71 -3.37
CA HIS A 19 0.92 -15.53 -4.12
C HIS A 19 -0.20 -14.47 -4.26
N LYS A 20 -1.45 -14.83 -3.94
CA LYS A 20 -2.59 -13.90 -3.96
C LYS A 20 -2.76 -13.15 -2.64
N ALA A 21 -2.19 -13.66 -1.55
CA ALA A 21 -2.20 -13.03 -0.25
C ALA A 21 -1.02 -12.04 -0.13
N PRO A 22 -1.26 -10.73 -0.01
CA PRO A 22 -0.17 -9.76 0.15
C PRO A 22 0.55 -9.99 1.49
N SER A 23 1.88 -10.09 1.47
CA SER A 23 2.73 -10.28 2.65
C SER A 23 3.53 -9.02 3.00
N LEU A 24 4.03 -8.32 1.99
CA LEU A 24 4.81 -7.10 2.14
C LEU A 24 4.34 -6.07 1.14
N ALA A 25 4.31 -4.82 1.57
CA ALA A 25 4.03 -3.67 0.71
C ALA A 25 5.22 -2.73 0.71
N GLN A 26 5.63 -2.33 -0.49
CA GLN A 26 6.53 -1.23 -0.68
C GLN A 26 5.70 0.05 -0.79
N VAL A 27 5.96 0.99 0.10
CA VAL A 27 5.26 2.27 0.17
C VAL A 27 6.25 3.41 0.02
N ALA A 28 5.86 4.44 -0.72
CA ALA A 28 6.58 5.69 -0.82
C ALA A 28 5.86 6.72 0.04
N ASP A 29 6.62 7.42 0.87
CA ASP A 29 6.10 8.59 1.55
C ASP A 29 5.81 9.71 0.55
N VAL A 30 4.61 10.31 0.61
CA VAL A 30 4.20 11.35 -0.34
C VAL A 30 4.97 12.66 -0.12
N ASP A 31 5.33 12.96 1.12
CA ASP A 31 5.99 14.23 1.46
C ASP A 31 7.50 14.21 1.20
N THR A 32 8.15 13.08 1.51
CA THR A 32 9.62 12.94 1.45
C THR A 32 10.11 12.07 0.31
N GLY A 33 9.24 11.30 -0.34
CA GLY A 33 9.61 10.34 -1.37
C GLY A 33 10.39 9.12 -0.85
N VAL A 34 10.55 8.98 0.47
CA VAL A 34 11.28 7.85 1.06
C VAL A 34 10.50 6.56 0.87
N ILE A 35 11.16 5.56 0.28
CA ILE A 35 10.58 4.24 0.07
C ILE A 35 10.87 3.34 1.28
N ARG A 36 9.84 2.67 1.78
CA ARG A 36 9.93 1.73 2.90
C ARG A 36 9.15 0.46 2.60
N TRP A 37 9.58 -0.64 3.21
CA TRP A 37 8.82 -1.88 3.23
C TRP A 37 8.05 -1.95 4.54
N VAL A 38 6.75 -2.23 4.44
CA VAL A 38 5.86 -2.45 5.57
C VAL A 38 5.17 -3.79 5.41
N ASN A 39 4.91 -4.44 6.53
CA ASN A 39 4.10 -5.64 6.55
C ASN A 39 2.68 -5.30 6.06
N ALA A 40 2.15 -6.11 5.15
CA ALA A 40 0.80 -5.91 4.61
C ALA A 40 -0.29 -5.97 5.71
N ASP A 41 -0.10 -6.78 6.76
CA ASP A 41 -0.98 -6.86 7.92
C ASP A 41 -1.01 -5.56 8.75
N CYS A 42 0.01 -4.71 8.64
CA CYS A 42 0.05 -3.41 9.31
C CYS A 42 -0.69 -2.31 8.53
N ILE A 43 -1.22 -2.61 7.34
CA ILE A 43 -1.95 -1.65 6.52
C ILE A 43 -3.43 -1.71 6.89
N GLU A 44 -3.90 -0.72 7.64
CA GLU A 44 -5.31 -0.65 8.05
C GLU A 44 -6.23 -0.19 6.93
N GLN A 45 -5.77 0.71 6.06
CA GLN A 45 -6.59 1.29 4.99
C GLN A 45 -5.76 1.69 3.78
N ILE A 46 -6.23 1.33 2.58
CA ILE A 46 -5.66 1.77 1.29
C ILE A 46 -6.66 2.71 0.61
N LEU A 47 -6.22 3.93 0.30
CA LEU A 47 -6.99 4.87 -0.50
C LEU A 47 -6.63 4.69 -1.97
N MET A 48 -7.57 4.15 -2.75
CA MET A 48 -7.39 4.03 -4.19
C MET A 48 -7.82 5.32 -4.90
N PRO A 49 -7.10 5.77 -5.95
CA PRO A 49 -7.56 6.90 -6.75
C PRO A 49 -8.91 6.59 -7.40
N ILE A 50 -9.76 7.62 -7.53
CA ILE A 50 -11.12 7.50 -8.07
C ILE A 50 -11.16 6.96 -9.51
N THR A 51 -10.03 7.05 -10.22
CA THR A 51 -9.86 6.58 -11.60
C THR A 51 -9.33 5.16 -11.70
N SER A 52 -9.08 4.48 -10.57
CA SER A 52 -8.57 3.11 -10.57
C SER A 52 -9.54 2.19 -11.29
N GLU A 53 -9.08 1.48 -12.32
CA GLU A 53 -9.87 0.44 -13.00
C GLU A 53 -10.30 -0.68 -12.02
N PHE A 54 -9.59 -0.83 -10.90
CA PHE A 54 -9.96 -1.77 -9.83
C PHE A 54 -11.12 -1.28 -8.94
N ALA A 55 -11.50 0.00 -9.01
CA ALA A 55 -12.65 0.55 -8.28
C ALA A 55 -13.99 0.40 -9.04
N ARG A 56 -13.97 -0.19 -10.24
CA ARG A 56 -15.14 -0.34 -11.13
C ARG A 56 -15.74 -1.75 -11.17
N VAL A 57 -15.32 -2.64 -10.27
CA VAL A 57 -15.83 -4.03 -10.17
C VAL A 57 -16.87 -4.13 -9.06
#